data_AF-A0A5S3Y0Y1-F1
#
_entry.id   AF-A0A5S3Y0Y1-F1
#
_cell.length_a   1.000
_cell.length_b   1.000
_cell.length_c   1.000
_cell.angle_alpha   90.00
_cell.angle_beta   90.00
_cell.angle_gamma   90.00
#
_symmetry.space_group_name_H-M   'P 1'
#
loop_
_entity.id
_entity.type
_entity.pdbx_description
1 polymer ?
#
loop_
_entity_poly.entity_id
_entity_poly.type
_entity_poly.pdbx_seq_one_letter_code
_entity_poly.pdbx_strand_id
1 'polypeptide(L)'
;PVQVLCPGCGFANVFWGKLSEDGQIIEHYGRRCQGLLDDGQSQQQCDFRFKFKECDECGAENDIAARQCNQCGAIMADPDDKLRAALNLKNAMVLR
;
A
#
# COMPACT_ATOMS: atom_id res chain seq x y z
N PRO A 1 19.42 0.52 -1.17
CA PRO A 1 18.37 1.07 -0.28
C PRO A 1 18.18 2.55 -0.61
N VAL A 2 16.97 3.09 -0.40
CA VAL A 2 16.63 4.49 -0.66
C VAL A 2 15.90 5.08 0.55
N GLN A 3 16.13 6.36 0.82
CA GLN A 3 15.43 7.08 1.88
C GLN A 3 14.19 7.77 1.32
N VAL A 4 13.02 7.55 1.92
CA VAL A 4 11.75 8.18 1.48
C VAL A 4 11.05 8.81 2.68
N LEU A 5 10.87 10.12 2.64
CA LEU A 5 10.12 10.85 3.67
C LEU A 5 8.64 10.47 3.58
N CYS A 6 8.03 10.19 4.73
CA CYS A 6 6.60 9.98 4.84
C CYS A 6 5.85 11.31 4.66
N PRO A 7 4.91 11.43 3.71
CA PRO A 7 4.05 12.61 3.59
C PRO A 7 3.13 12.83 4.79
N GLY A 8 2.75 11.75 5.49
CA GLY A 8 1.87 11.83 6.66
C GLY A 8 2.56 12.32 7.93
N CYS A 9 3.73 11.76 8.27
CA CYS A 9 4.40 12.04 9.55
C CYS A 9 5.83 12.60 9.42
N GLY A 10 6.36 12.77 8.21
CA GLY A 10 7.72 13.26 7.97
C GLY A 10 8.85 12.27 8.25
N PHE A 11 8.55 11.06 8.75
CA PHE A 11 9.58 10.06 9.07
C PHE A 11 10.40 9.66 7.84
N ALA A 12 11.72 9.58 8.00
CA ALA A 12 12.66 9.15 6.96
C ALA A 12 12.72 7.61 6.87
N ASN A 13 11.86 7.02 6.04
CA ASN A 13 11.82 5.59 5.82
C ASN A 13 13.03 5.10 5.03
N VAL A 14 13.47 3.87 5.29
CA VAL A 14 14.50 3.21 4.49
C VAL A 14 13.87 2.01 3.78
N PHE A 15 13.79 2.08 2.46
CA PHE A 15 13.18 1.04 1.63
C PHE A 15 14.17 0.46 0.62
N TRP A 16 13.83 -0.71 0.08
CA TRP A 16 14.40 -1.17 -1.18
C TRP A 16 13.96 -0.24 -2.31
N GLY A 17 14.85 0.03 -3.26
CA GLY A 17 14.61 0.96 -4.36
C GLY A 17 15.87 1.18 -5.20
N LYS A 18 15.77 2.03 -6.21
CA LYS A 18 16.87 2.40 -7.11
C LYS A 18 17.09 3.91 -7.09
N LEU A 19 18.36 4.29 -7.19
CA LEU A 19 18.79 5.66 -7.39
C LEU A 19 19.29 5.83 -8.83
N SER A 20 19.23 7.04 -9.36
CA SER A 20 19.94 7.45 -10.57
C SER A 20 21.43 7.62 -10.29
N GLU A 21 22.22 7.81 -11.34
CA GLU A 21 23.65 8.14 -11.23
C GLU A 21 23.90 9.41 -10.41
N ASP A 22 22.99 10.40 -10.51
CA ASP A 22 23.02 11.65 -9.75
C ASP A 22 22.46 11.52 -8.31
N GLY A 23 22.10 10.32 -7.87
CA GLY A 23 21.61 10.06 -6.52
C GLY A 23 20.12 10.39 -6.29
N GLN A 24 19.34 10.66 -7.32
CA GLN A 24 17.89 10.87 -7.21
C GLN A 24 17.13 9.54 -7.15
N ILE A 25 15.99 9.50 -6.47
CA ILE A 25 15.18 8.27 -6.37
C ILE A 25 14.45 8.04 -7.68
N ILE A 26 14.72 6.89 -8.33
CA ILE A 26 13.98 6.43 -9.51
C ILE A 26 12.72 5.68 -9.05
N GLU A 27 12.87 4.76 -8.10
CA GLU A 27 11.76 3.96 -7.58
C GLU A 27 12.03 3.47 -6.15
N HIS A 28 10.95 3.21 -5.41
CA HIS A 28 10.99 2.54 -4.11
C HIS A 28 9.88 1.49 -3.98
N TYR A 29 10.11 0.52 -3.10
CA TYR A 29 9.22 -0.62 -2.90
C TYR A 29 8.57 -0.67 -1.51
N GLY A 30 8.72 0.41 -0.71
CA GLY A 30 7.99 0.58 0.54
C GLY A 30 6.47 0.59 0.35
N ARG A 31 5.73 -0.04 1.28
CA ARG A 31 4.26 -0.13 1.26
C ARG A 31 3.59 0.75 2.31
N ARG A 32 4.10 0.71 3.55
CA ARG A 32 3.61 1.49 4.69
C ARG A 32 4.76 2.20 5.38
N CYS A 33 4.51 3.38 5.93
CA CYS A 33 5.47 4.09 6.75
C CYS A 33 5.92 3.26 7.98
N GLN A 34 7.20 3.31 8.30
CA GLN A 34 7.85 2.66 9.44
C GLN A 34 7.93 3.58 10.68
N GLY A 35 7.50 4.84 10.56
CA GLY A 35 7.52 5.80 11.66
C GLY A 35 6.53 5.41 12.76
N LEU A 36 6.96 5.58 14.01
CA LEU A 36 6.13 5.44 15.20
C LEU A 36 5.69 6.83 15.67
N LEU A 37 4.40 6.99 15.89
CA LEU A 37 3.78 8.15 16.51
C LEU A 37 3.63 7.84 18.00
N ASP A 38 4.02 8.79 18.85
CA ASP A 38 3.88 8.68 20.30
C ASP A 38 2.87 9.72 20.78
N ASP A 39 1.76 9.27 21.34
CA ASP A 39 0.71 10.13 21.91
C ASP A 39 0.84 10.30 23.44
N GLY A 40 1.94 9.79 24.02
CA GLY A 40 2.21 9.80 25.45
C GLY A 40 1.54 8.65 26.23
N GLN A 41 0.66 7.87 25.60
CA GLN A 41 0.03 6.68 26.19
C GLN A 41 0.42 5.39 25.46
N SER A 42 0.62 5.47 24.15
CA SER A 42 0.97 4.33 23.31
C SER A 42 1.81 4.77 22.11
N GLN A 43 2.67 3.86 21.65
CA GLN A 43 3.33 4.02 20.35
C GLN A 43 2.50 3.33 19.27
N GLN A 44 2.05 4.12 18.29
CA GLN A 44 1.29 3.63 17.15
C GLN A 44 2.09 3.83 15.88
N GLN A 45 2.17 2.81 15.03
CA GLN A 45 2.80 2.96 13.72
C GLN A 45 1.96 3.88 12.84
N CYS A 46 2.61 4.86 12.21
CA CYS A 46 2.00 5.71 11.20
C CYS A 46 1.22 4.87 10.17
N ASP A 47 0.02 5.32 9.86
CA ASP A 47 -0.94 4.66 8.99
C ASP A 47 -0.76 5.01 7.51
N PHE A 48 0.09 5.99 7.18
CA PHE A 48 0.34 6.37 5.80
C PHE A 48 0.84 5.18 4.95
N ARG A 49 0.14 4.93 3.84
CA ARG A 49 0.46 3.86 2.88
C ARG A 49 0.94 4.47 1.57
N PHE A 50 2.14 4.09 1.16
CA PHE A 50 2.68 4.40 -0.16
C PHE A 50 2.03 3.56 -1.27
N LYS A 51 1.56 2.36 -0.92
CA LYS A 51 0.81 1.46 -1.79
C LYS A 51 -0.33 0.83 -0.99
N PHE A 52 -1.54 0.95 -1.49
CA PHE A 52 -2.72 0.39 -0.86
C PHE A 52 -3.72 -0.13 -1.89
N LYS A 53 -4.69 -0.90 -1.42
CA LYS A 53 -5.94 -1.16 -2.12
C LYS A 53 -7.09 -0.73 -1.23
N GLU A 54 -8.11 -0.15 -1.84
CA GLU A 54 -9.31 0.29 -1.14
C GLU A 54 -10.24 -0.90 -0.90
N CYS A 55 -10.95 -0.86 0.22
CA CYS A 55 -12.02 -1.81 0.50
C CYS A 55 -13.26 -1.45 -0.33
N ASP A 56 -13.76 -2.42 -1.11
CA ASP A 56 -14.96 -2.22 -1.94
C ASP A 56 -16.23 -1.92 -1.11
N GLU A 57 -16.24 -2.24 0.20
CA GLU A 57 -17.39 -2.05 1.10
C GLU A 57 -17.34 -0.72 1.90
N CYS A 58 -16.17 -0.32 2.42
CA CYS A 58 -16.05 0.84 3.31
C CYS A 58 -15.05 1.91 2.84
N GLY A 59 -14.37 1.69 1.72
CA GLY A 59 -13.36 2.62 1.17
C GLY A 59 -12.03 2.65 1.91
N ALA A 60 -11.88 1.92 3.02
CA ALA A 60 -10.66 1.96 3.83
C ALA A 60 -9.42 1.51 3.06
N GLU A 61 -8.31 2.22 3.25
CA GLU A 61 -7.02 1.87 2.68
C GLU A 61 -6.40 0.66 3.41
N ASN A 62 -6.08 -0.38 2.65
CA ASN A 62 -5.53 -1.62 3.17
C ASN A 62 -4.18 -1.94 2.52
N ASP A 63 -3.37 -2.77 3.19
CA ASP A 63 -2.17 -3.29 2.54
C ASP A 63 -2.57 -4.03 1.26
N ILE A 64 -1.77 -3.90 0.20
CA ILE A 64 -2.05 -4.55 -1.08
C ILE A 64 -2.19 -6.08 -0.96
N ALA A 65 -1.55 -6.69 0.04
CA ALA A 65 -1.65 -8.12 0.36
C ALA A 65 -2.70 -8.44 1.43
N ALA A 66 -3.46 -7.46 1.93
CA ALA A 66 -4.50 -7.70 2.93
C ALA A 66 -5.61 -8.59 2.35
N ARG A 67 -5.98 -9.65 3.06
CA ARG A 67 -7.10 -10.53 2.73
C ARG A 67 -8.41 -10.11 3.39
N GLN A 68 -8.32 -9.25 4.40
CA GLN A 68 -9.45 -8.74 5.15
C GLN A 68 -9.24 -7.24 5.40
N CYS A 69 -10.32 -6.47 5.34
CA CYS A 69 -10.28 -5.04 5.63
C CYS A 69 -9.98 -4.81 7.11
N ASN A 70 -8.99 -3.96 7.39
CA ASN A 70 -8.58 -3.60 8.75
C ASN A 70 -9.66 -2.82 9.53
N GLN A 71 -10.66 -2.26 8.85
CA GLN A 71 -11.69 -1.41 9.47
C GLN A 71 -13.03 -2.14 9.60
N CYS A 72 -13.60 -2.67 8.50
CA CYS A 72 -14.92 -3.31 8.53
C CYS A 72 -14.87 -4.85 8.59
N GLY A 73 -13.70 -5.47 8.45
CA GLY A 73 -13.57 -6.93 8.46
C GLY A 73 -14.08 -7.65 7.20
N ALA A 74 -14.52 -6.94 6.16
CA ALA A 74 -14.93 -7.56 4.90
C ALA A 74 -13.76 -8.29 4.23
N ILE A 75 -14.05 -9.40 3.55
CA ILE A 75 -13.05 -10.14 2.77
C ILE A 75 -12.66 -9.31 1.56
N MET A 76 -11.37 -9.06 1.41
CA MET A 76 -10.82 -8.29 0.30
C MET A 76 -10.63 -9.23 -0.88
N ALA A 77 -11.24 -8.92 -2.02
CA ALA A 77 -11.08 -9.70 -3.23
C ALA A 77 -9.60 -9.77 -3.65
N ASP A 78 -9.16 -10.99 -3.98
CA ASP A 78 -7.83 -11.24 -4.49
C ASP A 78 -7.71 -10.73 -5.93
N PRO A 79 -6.60 -10.08 -6.33
CA PRO A 79 -6.39 -9.65 -7.71
C PRO A 79 -6.57 -10.78 -8.73
N ASP A 80 -6.19 -12.02 -8.39
CA ASP A 80 -6.34 -13.18 -9.27
C ASP A 80 -7.83 -13.56 -9.44
N ASP A 81 -8.63 -13.42 -8.38
CA ASP A 81 -10.08 -13.62 -8.46
C ASP A 81 -10.74 -12.54 -9.31
N LYS A 82 -10.32 -11.27 -9.16
CA LYS A 82 -10.79 -10.16 -10.00
C LYS A 82 -10.41 -10.39 -11.47
N LEU A 83 -9.18 -10.85 -11.73
CA LEU A 83 -8.71 -11.17 -13.07
C LEU A 83 -9.52 -12.31 -13.70
N ARG A 84 -9.75 -13.40 -12.94
CA ARG A 84 -10.55 -14.54 -13.38
C ARG A 84 -12.00 -14.13 -13.67
N ALA A 85 -12.60 -13.32 -12.81
CA ALA A 85 -13.94 -12.78 -13.02
C ALA A 85 -14.01 -11.94 -14.30
N ALA A 86 -13.02 -11.07 -14.55
CA ALA A 86 -12.95 -10.26 -15.76
C ALA A 86 -12.81 -11.12 -17.03
N LEU A 87 -11.97 -12.16 -17.00
CA LEU A 87 -11.80 -13.10 -18.11
C LEU A 87 -13.07 -13.89 -18.46
N ASN A 88 -13.97 -14.08 -17.49
CA ASN A 88 -15.25 -14.77 -17.72
C ASN A 88 -16.34 -13.87 -18.31
N LEU A 89 -16.14 -12.55 -18.37
CA LEU A 89 -17.10 -11.62 -18.95
C LEU A 89 -16.93 -11.57 -20.48
N LYS A 90 -18.02 -11.83 -21.22
CA LYS A 90 -18.02 -11.78 -22.69
C LYS A 90 -17.78 -10.37 -23.27
N ASN A 91 -17.95 -9.33 -22.45
CA ASN A 91 -17.80 -7.92 -22.83
C ASN A 91 -16.68 -7.23 -22.03
N ALA A 92 -15.63 -7.95 -21.66
CA ALA A 92 -14.45 -7.37 -21.02
C ALA A 92 -13.18 -7.71 -21.82
N MET A 93 -12.24 -6.77 -21.89
CA MET A 93 -10.91 -6.98 -22.48
C MET A 93 -9.87 -6.84 -21.38
N VAL A 94 -9.08 -7.89 -21.17
CA VAL A 94 -7.98 -7.91 -20.18
C VAL A 94 -6.67 -7.64 -20.92
N LEU A 95 -6.04 -6.50 -20.64
CA LEU A 95 -4.69 -6.18 -21.11
C LEU A 95 -3.67 -6.74 -20.12
N ARG A 96 -2.56 -7.26 -20.66
CA ARG A 96 -1.42 -7.78 -19.88
C ARG A 96 -0.17 -7.00 -20.23
#